data_AF-A0A1V1NZB9-F1
#
_entry.id   AF-A0A1V1NZB9-F1
#
_cell.length_a   1.000
_cell.length_b   1.000
_cell.length_c   1.000
_cell.angle_alpha   90.00
_cell.angle_beta   90.00
_cell.angle_gamma   90.00
#
_symmetry.space_group_name_H-M   'P 1'
#
loop_
_entity.id
_entity.type
_entity.pdbx_description
1 polymer ?
#
loop_
_entity_poly.entity_id
_entity_poly.type
_entity_poly.pdbx_seq_one_letter_code
_entity_poly.pdbx_strand_id
1 'polypeptide(L)'
;MQLVLANFLQIEISSIDNKSGSRMFSIIASDGISEVYEDFNLVVTPVNDKPVAIIENIQEMDEEQIATLNGYPSYDVDNDELTYTWEQISGKSAIIENKNQSIAYVHLPQISQATEEIKFKLTVSDGADTDSKNIVIIIRDVVIWGDINNDGIVDIVDIIVMLSLVSGFDESDVVLFQNYADVDHSGSISLVDILYVFQKICK
;
A
#
# COMPACT_ATOMS: atom_id res chain seq x y z
N MET A 1 18.18 25.05 18.72
CA MET A 1 19.60 25.05 19.08
C MET A 1 19.69 24.95 20.60
N GLN A 2 20.60 24.13 21.13
CA GLN A 2 20.84 24.00 22.56
C GLN A 2 22.25 24.53 22.86
N LEU A 3 22.40 25.34 23.90
CA LEU A 3 23.69 25.84 24.35
C LEU A 3 24.21 24.91 25.44
N VAL A 4 25.39 24.32 25.25
CA VAL A 4 26.09 23.56 26.28
C VAL A 4 27.43 24.29 26.54
N LEU A 5 27.62 24.79 27.76
CA LEU A 5 28.86 25.46 28.15
C LEU A 5 29.88 24.42 28.60
N ALA A 6 30.94 24.24 27.81
CA ALA A 6 32.05 23.35 28.11
C ALA A 6 33.31 24.18 28.42
N ASN A 7 33.48 24.55 29.71
CA ASN A 7 34.61 25.32 30.27
C ASN A 7 34.81 26.75 29.70
N PHE A 8 35.45 27.62 30.50
CA PHE A 8 35.56 29.08 30.30
C PHE A 8 36.31 29.56 29.04
N LEU A 9 36.69 28.67 28.10
CA LEU A 9 37.48 29.00 26.91
C LEU A 9 36.88 28.47 25.59
N GLN A 10 35.82 27.67 25.62
CA GLN A 10 35.20 27.13 24.41
C GLN A 10 33.68 27.14 24.53
N ILE A 11 33.01 27.59 23.48
CA ILE A 11 31.56 27.48 23.33
C ILE A 11 31.31 26.43 22.26
N GLU A 12 30.53 25.40 22.59
CA GLU A 12 30.03 24.45 21.60
C GLU A 12 28.59 24.82 21.24
N ILE A 13 28.35 24.95 19.94
CA ILE A 13 27.02 25.18 19.38
C ILE A 13 26.72 24.01 18.45
N SER A 14 25.66 23.27 18.77
CA SER A 14 25.15 22.22 17.88
C SER A 14 23.90 22.70 17.15
N SER A 15 23.79 22.31 15.88
CA SER A 15 22.52 22.40 15.15
C SER A 15 21.49 21.46 15.78
N ILE A 16 20.21 21.76 15.54
CA ILE A 16 19.14 20.75 15.70
C ILE A 16 18.95 20.12 14.33
N ASP A 17 18.71 18.82 14.30
CA ASP A 17 18.34 18.10 13.09
C ASP A 17 17.16 18.80 12.39
N ASN A 18 17.26 18.91 11.07
CA ASN A 18 16.21 19.44 10.19
C ASN A 18 15.83 20.90 10.55
N LYS A 19 16.81 21.68 11.01
CA LYS A 19 16.66 23.12 11.30
C LYS A 19 17.80 23.92 10.69
N SER A 20 17.41 24.84 9.80
CA SER A 20 18.27 25.90 9.27
C SER A 20 17.86 27.26 9.84
N GLY A 21 18.71 28.26 9.61
CA GLY A 21 18.41 29.64 10.02
C GLY A 21 19.66 30.43 10.38
N SER A 22 19.45 31.68 10.80
CA SER A 22 20.53 32.53 11.30
C SER A 22 20.19 33.09 12.66
N ARG A 23 21.21 33.28 13.49
CA ARG A 23 21.07 33.89 14.81
C ARG A 23 22.28 34.73 15.14
N MET A 24 22.02 35.93 15.63
CA MET A 24 23.03 36.82 16.17
C MET A 24 23.38 36.40 17.60
N PHE A 25 24.67 36.34 17.88
CA PHE A 25 25.23 36.14 19.21
C PHE A 25 26.14 37.30 19.55
N SER A 26 26.09 37.71 20.82
CA SER A 26 27.02 38.67 21.40
C SER A 26 27.92 37.93 22.36
N ILE A 27 29.24 38.02 22.16
CA ILE A 27 30.24 37.61 23.14
C ILE A 27 30.62 38.81 23.99
N ILE A 28 30.81 38.56 25.29
CA ILE A 28 31.19 39.59 26.26
C ILE A 28 32.52 39.18 26.88
N ALA A 29 33.53 40.04 26.77
CA ALA A 29 34.78 39.92 27.48
C ALA A 29 34.82 40.96 28.61
N SER A 30 35.04 40.53 29.85
CA SER A 30 35.15 41.42 31.01
C SER A 30 36.37 41.10 31.85
N ASP A 31 37.03 42.15 32.34
CA ASP A 31 38.09 42.07 33.35
C ASP A 31 37.57 42.33 34.78
N GLY A 32 36.24 42.38 34.96
CA GLY A 32 35.58 42.71 36.23
C GLY A 32 35.48 44.22 36.50
N ILE A 33 35.99 45.06 35.61
CA ILE A 33 35.93 46.52 35.69
C ILE A 33 35.24 47.10 34.45
N SER A 34 35.60 46.60 33.26
CA SER A 34 35.05 46.98 31.97
C SER A 34 34.53 45.77 31.21
N GLU A 35 33.67 46.01 30.24
CA GLU A 35 33.11 44.98 29.35
C GLU A 35 33.29 45.42 27.90
N VAL A 36 33.65 44.46 27.04
CA VAL A 36 33.70 44.63 25.59
C VAL A 36 32.78 43.60 24.96
N TYR A 37 32.00 44.05 23.99
CA TYR A 37 31.01 43.26 23.27
C TYR A 37 31.46 43.08 21.83
N GLU A 38 31.32 41.87 21.30
CA GLU A 38 31.48 41.59 19.87
C GLU A 38 30.31 40.73 19.39
N ASP A 39 29.67 41.16 18.31
CA ASP A 39 28.56 40.44 17.72
C ASP A 39 29.05 39.60 16.54
N PHE A 40 28.56 38.38 16.44
CA PHE A 40 28.73 37.56 15.25
C PHE A 40 27.40 36.91 14.84
N ASN A 41 27.24 36.73 13.53
CA ASN A 41 26.08 36.04 12.97
C ASN A 41 26.44 34.58 12.69
N LEU A 42 25.75 33.66 13.35
CA LEU A 42 25.83 32.24 13.01
C LEU A 42 24.75 31.92 11.99
N VAL A 43 25.15 31.32 10.87
CA VAL A 43 24.24 30.86 9.82
C VAL A 43 24.35 29.34 9.70
N VAL A 44 23.22 28.66 9.83
CA VAL A 44 23.05 27.25 9.50
C VAL A 44 22.35 27.19 8.16
N THR A 45 23.07 26.71 7.14
CA THR A 45 22.53 26.56 5.78
C THR A 45 21.56 25.40 5.71
N PRO A 46 20.42 25.52 4.98
CA PRO A 46 19.55 24.38 4.72
C PRO A 46 20.27 23.34 3.87
N VAL A 47 19.97 22.08 4.16
CA VAL A 47 20.38 20.89 3.39
C VAL A 47 19.10 20.08 3.20
N ASN A 48 18.87 19.55 2.01
CA ASN A 48 17.69 18.75 1.70
C ASN A 48 17.61 17.53 2.62
N ASP A 49 16.48 17.36 3.30
CA ASP A 49 16.11 16.14 4.00
C ASP A 49 15.16 15.33 3.12
N LYS A 50 15.47 14.05 2.90
CA LYS A 50 14.61 13.18 2.08
C LYS A 50 13.16 13.10 2.64
N PRO A 51 12.17 12.86 1.77
CA PRO A 51 10.79 12.71 2.22
C PRO A 51 10.59 11.42 3.03
N VAL A 52 9.47 11.34 3.74
CA VAL A 52 9.03 10.14 4.47
C VAL A 52 7.79 9.56 3.79
N ALA A 53 7.93 8.40 3.17
CA ALA A 53 6.81 7.71 2.51
C ALA A 53 5.95 6.94 3.53
N ILE A 54 4.65 7.24 3.57
CA ILE A 54 3.68 6.58 4.44
C ILE A 54 2.51 6.07 3.60
N ILE A 55 2.06 4.85 3.89
CA ILE A 55 0.86 4.24 3.29
C ILE A 55 -0.11 3.88 4.42
N GLU A 56 -1.37 4.28 4.31
CA GLU A 56 -2.42 3.78 5.22
C GLU A 56 -2.81 2.35 4.89
N ASN A 57 -2.97 1.53 5.93
CA ASN A 57 -3.11 0.09 5.79
C ASN A 57 -4.47 -0.32 5.18
N ILE A 58 -4.39 -1.13 4.13
CA ILE A 58 -5.42 -2.08 3.71
C ILE A 58 -4.76 -3.45 3.65
N GLN A 59 -5.43 -4.51 4.12
CA GLN A 59 -4.82 -5.84 4.23
C GLN A 59 -5.60 -6.90 3.46
N GLU A 60 -6.93 -6.86 3.49
CA GLU A 60 -7.76 -7.87 2.85
C GLU A 60 -8.97 -7.25 2.18
N MET A 61 -9.22 -7.64 0.93
CA MET A 61 -10.36 -7.20 0.14
C MET A 61 -10.84 -8.35 -0.73
N ASP A 62 -12.11 -8.28 -1.12
CA ASP A 62 -12.66 -9.27 -2.05
C ASP A 62 -12.25 -8.88 -3.48
N GLU A 63 -12.20 -9.87 -4.37
CA GLU A 63 -11.91 -9.67 -5.78
C GLU A 63 -12.92 -8.73 -6.47
N GLU A 64 -12.52 -8.18 -7.61
CA GLU A 64 -13.35 -7.25 -8.42
C GLU A 64 -13.80 -5.97 -7.69
N GLN A 65 -13.32 -5.74 -6.45
CA GLN A 65 -13.51 -4.50 -5.71
C GLN A 65 -12.44 -3.46 -6.05
N ILE A 66 -12.72 -2.21 -5.69
CA ILE A 66 -11.77 -1.10 -5.83
C ILE A 66 -11.07 -0.86 -4.49
N ALA A 67 -9.77 -1.16 -4.45
CA ALA A 67 -8.91 -0.84 -3.32
C ALA A 67 -8.43 0.61 -3.39
N THR A 68 -8.41 1.32 -2.25
CA THR A 68 -7.87 2.68 -2.15
C THR A 68 -6.48 2.63 -1.53
N LEU A 69 -5.47 3.04 -2.30
CA LEU A 69 -4.10 3.20 -1.83
C LEU A 69 -3.89 4.65 -1.39
N ASN A 70 -3.73 4.87 -0.08
CA ASN A 70 -3.62 6.20 0.50
C ASN A 70 -2.18 6.50 0.96
N GLY A 71 -1.48 7.32 0.20
CA GLY A 71 -0.15 7.85 0.48
C GLY A 71 -0.16 9.28 1.03
N TYR A 72 -1.34 9.88 1.22
CA TYR A 72 -1.52 11.26 1.69
C TYR A 72 -0.78 11.60 3.01
N PRO A 73 -0.61 10.68 3.99
CA PRO A 73 0.14 10.99 5.20
C PRO A 73 1.65 11.16 5.00
N SER A 74 2.19 10.92 3.79
CA SER A 74 3.60 11.17 3.48
C SER A 74 3.92 12.64 3.66
N TYR A 75 5.13 12.94 4.12
CA TYR A 75 5.52 14.31 4.44
C TYR A 75 7.01 14.54 4.19
N ASP A 76 7.35 15.82 4.08
CA ASP A 76 8.70 16.32 4.02
C ASP A 76 8.93 17.34 5.15
N VAL A 77 10.09 17.31 5.80
CA VAL A 77 10.37 18.19 6.95
C VAL A 77 10.76 19.61 6.53
N ASP A 78 11.32 19.76 5.33
CA ASP A 78 11.61 21.04 4.69
C ASP A 78 10.34 21.65 4.06
N ASN A 79 9.26 20.87 3.96
CA ASN A 79 7.96 21.20 3.35
C ASN A 79 8.05 21.36 1.83
N ASP A 80 8.93 20.60 1.19
CA ASP A 80 9.02 20.55 -0.26
C ASP A 80 7.78 19.90 -0.89
N GLU A 81 7.51 20.26 -2.14
CA GLU A 81 6.38 19.71 -2.88
C GLU A 81 6.62 18.23 -3.21
N LEU A 82 5.68 17.38 -2.82
CA LEU A 82 5.81 15.94 -2.98
C LEU A 82 5.15 15.44 -4.28
N THR A 83 5.88 14.60 -4.99
CA THR A 83 5.38 13.79 -6.10
C THR A 83 5.27 12.32 -5.69
N TYR A 84 4.27 11.63 -6.25
CA TYR A 84 3.91 10.27 -5.87
C TYR A 84 3.97 9.36 -7.08
N THR A 85 4.36 8.11 -6.89
CA THR A 85 4.30 7.07 -7.93
C THR A 85 3.92 5.74 -7.30
N TRP A 86 2.81 5.18 -7.74
CA TRP A 86 2.33 3.85 -7.40
C TRP A 86 2.66 2.86 -8.51
N GLU A 87 3.22 1.74 -8.11
CA GLU A 87 3.59 0.64 -9.01
C GLU A 87 3.15 -0.70 -8.41
N GLN A 88 2.60 -1.58 -9.24
CA GLN A 88 2.44 -2.98 -8.87
C GLN A 88 3.76 -3.71 -9.07
N ILE A 89 4.25 -4.36 -8.02
CA ILE A 89 5.55 -5.04 -8.03
C ILE A 89 5.44 -6.57 -8.08
N SER A 90 4.30 -7.15 -7.68
CA SER A 90 4.02 -8.59 -7.83
C SER A 90 2.52 -8.91 -7.76
N GLY A 91 2.16 -10.16 -8.09
CA GLY A 91 0.78 -10.67 -8.06
C GLY A 91 0.07 -10.56 -9.41
N LYS A 92 -1.21 -10.95 -9.44
CA LYS A 92 -2.06 -10.86 -10.63
C LYS A 92 -2.25 -9.41 -11.06
N SER A 93 -2.20 -9.11 -12.36
CA SER A 93 -2.23 -7.74 -12.87
C SER A 93 -3.51 -7.01 -12.44
N ALA A 94 -3.38 -5.85 -11.82
CA ALA A 94 -4.48 -4.96 -11.45
C ALA A 94 -4.42 -3.65 -12.26
N ILE A 95 -5.57 -2.97 -12.39
CA ILE A 95 -5.63 -1.65 -13.04
C ILE A 95 -5.47 -0.59 -11.96
N ILE A 96 -4.49 0.29 -12.13
CA ILE A 96 -4.22 1.40 -11.19
C ILE A 96 -4.63 2.73 -11.84
N GLU A 97 -5.60 3.40 -11.24
CA GLU A 97 -5.97 4.77 -11.56
C GLU A 97 -5.26 5.75 -10.62
N ASN A 98 -5.01 6.97 -11.10
CA ASN A 98 -4.34 8.02 -10.33
C ASN A 98 -2.97 7.60 -9.76
N LYS A 99 -2.23 6.74 -10.49
CA LYS A 99 -0.93 6.21 -10.07
C LYS A 99 0.13 7.27 -9.72
N ASN A 100 -0.05 8.52 -10.14
CA ASN A 100 0.87 9.64 -9.86
C ASN A 100 0.29 10.64 -8.85
N GLN A 101 -0.72 10.25 -8.06
CA GLN A 101 -1.34 11.09 -7.04
C GLN A 101 -1.09 10.48 -5.66
N SER A 102 -1.29 11.28 -4.61
CA SER A 102 -1.18 10.80 -3.22
C SER A 102 -2.22 9.72 -2.89
N ILE A 103 -3.36 9.71 -3.58
CA ILE A 103 -4.39 8.67 -3.49
C ILE A 103 -4.55 8.01 -4.87
N ALA A 104 -4.40 6.69 -4.90
CA ALA A 104 -4.62 5.87 -6.09
C ALA A 104 -5.74 4.85 -5.86
N TYR A 105 -6.40 4.44 -6.94
CA TYR A 105 -7.45 3.42 -6.91
C TYR A 105 -7.00 2.21 -7.70
N VAL A 106 -7.18 1.03 -7.14
CA VAL A 106 -6.77 -0.24 -7.74
C VAL A 106 -8.00 -1.10 -7.95
N HIS A 107 -8.31 -1.42 -9.20
CA HIS A 107 -9.32 -2.41 -9.52
C HIS A 107 -8.70 -3.79 -9.35
N LEU A 108 -9.13 -4.52 -8.31
CA LEU A 108 -8.62 -5.84 -7.98
C LEU A 108 -9.08 -6.84 -9.06
N PRO A 109 -8.18 -7.70 -9.56
CA PRO A 109 -8.57 -8.72 -10.53
C PRO A 109 -9.43 -9.78 -9.85
N GLN A 110 -10.26 -10.46 -10.65
CA GLN A 110 -10.79 -11.77 -10.30
C GLN A 110 -9.62 -12.74 -10.05
N ILE A 111 -9.71 -13.61 -9.06
CA ILE A 111 -8.73 -14.63 -8.73
C ILE A 111 -9.33 -16.03 -8.92
N SER A 112 -8.50 -17.06 -8.85
CA SER A 112 -8.98 -18.44 -9.00
C SER A 112 -8.67 -19.29 -7.78
N GLN A 113 -7.87 -18.78 -6.84
CA GLN A 113 -7.59 -19.41 -5.57
C GLN A 113 -8.41 -18.72 -4.48
N ALA A 114 -8.71 -19.42 -3.38
CA ALA A 114 -9.44 -18.84 -2.25
C ALA A 114 -8.84 -17.51 -1.77
N THR A 115 -7.51 -17.36 -1.86
CA THR A 115 -6.80 -16.11 -1.61
C THR A 115 -5.59 -15.93 -2.53
N GLU A 116 -5.30 -14.71 -2.95
CA GLU A 116 -4.04 -14.34 -3.64
C GLU A 116 -3.43 -13.06 -3.07
N GLU A 117 -2.10 -12.93 -3.10
CA GLU A 117 -1.39 -11.70 -2.71
C GLU A 117 -1.03 -10.84 -3.92
N ILE A 118 -1.34 -9.55 -3.85
CA ILE A 118 -0.85 -8.52 -4.77
C ILE A 118 -0.05 -7.47 -4.00
N LYS A 119 1.09 -7.04 -4.55
CA LYS A 119 2.01 -6.12 -3.87
C LYS A 119 2.19 -4.84 -4.68
N PHE A 120 2.12 -3.72 -3.98
CA PHE A 120 2.32 -2.39 -4.53
C PHE A 120 3.47 -1.67 -3.82
N LYS A 121 4.09 -0.75 -4.53
CA LYS A 121 5.11 0.17 -4.04
C LYS A 121 4.66 1.60 -4.25
N LEU A 122 4.68 2.39 -3.19
CA LEU A 122 4.66 3.85 -3.24
C LEU A 122 6.10 4.36 -3.28
N THR A 123 6.39 5.27 -4.20
CA THR A 123 7.60 6.10 -4.20
C THR A 123 7.17 7.57 -4.04
N VAL A 124 7.77 8.27 -3.08
CA VAL A 124 7.55 9.70 -2.82
C VAL A 124 8.86 10.44 -3.10
N SER A 125 8.79 11.57 -3.81
CA SER A 125 9.95 12.41 -4.12
C SER A 125 9.64 13.88 -3.87
N ASP A 126 10.60 14.59 -3.29
CA ASP A 126 10.65 16.05 -3.14
C ASP A 126 11.29 16.76 -4.38
N GLY A 127 11.69 15.98 -5.40
CA GLY A 127 12.39 16.46 -6.60
C GLY A 127 13.92 16.37 -6.53
N ALA A 128 14.51 16.11 -5.36
CA ALA A 128 15.94 15.90 -5.15
C ALA A 128 16.25 14.47 -4.69
N ASP A 129 15.53 14.01 -3.68
CA ASP A 129 15.62 12.69 -3.05
C ASP A 129 14.29 11.92 -3.15
N THR A 130 14.33 10.66 -2.73
CA THR A 130 13.17 9.78 -2.75
C THR A 130 13.13 8.87 -1.53
N ASP A 131 11.93 8.48 -1.13
CA ASP A 131 11.68 7.40 -0.18
C ASP A 131 10.59 6.46 -0.73
N SER A 132 10.55 5.22 -0.25
CA SER A 132 9.63 4.22 -0.80
C SER A 132 9.07 3.30 0.26
N LYS A 133 7.81 2.90 0.07
CA LYS A 133 7.10 1.99 0.96
C LYS A 133 6.34 0.94 0.15
N ASN A 134 6.32 -0.29 0.65
CA ASN A 134 5.54 -1.37 0.04
C ASN A 134 4.28 -1.65 0.85
N ILE A 135 3.23 -2.10 0.17
CA ILE A 135 1.98 -2.61 0.74
C ILE A 135 1.59 -3.91 0.05
N VAL A 136 0.98 -4.82 0.82
CA VAL A 136 0.44 -6.10 0.34
C VAL A 136 -1.06 -6.06 0.55
N ILE A 137 -1.82 -6.40 -0.49
CA ILE A 137 -3.27 -6.64 -0.40
C ILE A 137 -3.48 -8.14 -0.62
N ILE A 138 -4.23 -8.76 0.27
CA ILE A 138 -4.71 -10.13 0.13
C ILE A 138 -6.10 -10.03 -0.50
N ILE A 139 -6.26 -10.63 -1.67
CA ILE A 139 -7.53 -10.72 -2.37
C ILE A 139 -8.22 -12.01 -1.93
N ARG A 140 -9.51 -11.96 -1.64
CA ARG A 140 -10.36 -13.12 -1.37
C ARG A 140 -11.30 -13.38 -2.53
N ASP A 141 -11.42 -14.65 -2.89
CA ASP A 141 -12.37 -15.11 -3.89
C ASP A 141 -13.80 -15.02 -3.34
N VAL A 142 -14.73 -14.56 -4.18
CA VAL A 142 -16.14 -14.47 -3.85
C VAL A 142 -16.85 -15.64 -4.50
N VAL A 143 -17.03 -16.71 -3.72
CA VAL A 143 -17.68 -17.93 -4.21
C VAL A 143 -19.13 -17.66 -4.63
N ILE A 144 -19.41 -17.85 -5.91
CA ILE A 144 -20.77 -17.89 -6.46
C ILE A 144 -21.19 -19.37 -6.57
N TRP A 145 -22.07 -19.80 -5.66
CA TRP A 145 -22.55 -21.18 -5.65
C TRP A 145 -23.27 -21.53 -6.95
N GLY A 146 -22.77 -22.57 -7.62
CA GLY A 146 -23.30 -23.06 -8.89
C GLY A 146 -22.67 -22.43 -10.14
N ASP A 147 -21.80 -21.43 -9.99
CA ASP A 147 -20.91 -20.94 -11.06
C ASP A 147 -19.66 -21.82 -11.02
N ILE A 148 -19.70 -22.89 -11.80
CA ILE A 148 -18.72 -23.96 -11.74
C ILE A 148 -17.48 -23.60 -12.54
N ASN A 149 -17.60 -22.79 -13.59
CA ASN A 149 -16.43 -22.36 -14.37
C ASN A 149 -15.73 -21.10 -13.79
N ASN A 150 -16.30 -20.51 -12.72
CA ASN A 150 -15.85 -19.28 -12.07
C ASN A 150 -15.75 -18.13 -13.07
N ASP A 151 -16.79 -17.88 -13.85
CA ASP A 151 -16.88 -16.73 -14.77
C ASP A 151 -17.73 -15.57 -14.24
N GLY A 152 -18.25 -15.70 -13.02
CA GLY A 152 -19.08 -14.73 -12.34
C GLY A 152 -20.59 -14.97 -12.56
N ILE A 153 -20.98 -15.95 -13.39
CA ILE A 153 -22.36 -16.14 -13.84
C ILE A 153 -22.75 -17.61 -13.69
N VAL A 154 -23.99 -17.86 -13.24
CA VAL A 154 -24.57 -19.22 -13.26
C VAL A 154 -25.36 -19.43 -14.56
N ASP A 155 -24.79 -20.13 -15.53
CA ASP A 155 -25.33 -20.35 -16.88
C ASP A 155 -25.25 -21.81 -17.37
N ILE A 156 -25.60 -22.06 -18.64
CA ILE A 156 -25.62 -23.43 -19.19
C ILE A 156 -24.23 -24.09 -19.27
N VAL A 157 -23.16 -23.28 -19.34
CA VAL A 157 -21.78 -23.76 -19.32
C VAL A 157 -21.49 -24.43 -18.00
N ASP A 158 -22.01 -23.92 -16.88
CA ASP A 158 -21.84 -24.54 -15.57
C ASP A 158 -22.40 -25.93 -15.47
N ILE A 159 -23.56 -26.19 -16.07
CA ILE A 159 -24.11 -27.55 -16.15
C ILE A 159 -23.21 -28.46 -16.98
N ILE A 160 -22.65 -27.95 -18.08
CA ILE A 160 -21.77 -28.74 -18.94
C ILE A 160 -20.51 -29.13 -18.16
N VAL A 161 -19.93 -28.19 -17.42
CA VAL A 161 -18.76 -28.42 -16.56
C VAL A 161 -19.13 -29.37 -15.42
N MET A 162 -20.27 -29.16 -14.76
CA MET A 162 -20.76 -30.01 -13.68
C MET A 162 -21.01 -31.46 -14.12
N LEU A 163 -21.58 -31.67 -15.30
CA LEU A 163 -21.75 -33.01 -15.88
C LEU A 163 -20.41 -33.65 -16.22
N SER A 164 -19.43 -32.86 -16.68
CA SER A 164 -18.07 -33.33 -16.94
C SER A 164 -17.40 -33.81 -15.64
N LEU A 165 -17.51 -33.03 -14.56
CA LEU A 165 -17.03 -33.39 -13.22
C LEU A 165 -17.65 -34.68 -12.70
N VAL A 166 -18.98 -34.81 -12.80
CA VAL A 166 -19.72 -36.00 -12.31
C VAL A 166 -19.46 -37.24 -13.17
N SER A 167 -19.15 -37.06 -14.45
CA SER A 167 -18.78 -38.15 -15.36
C SER A 167 -17.34 -38.64 -15.19
N GLY A 168 -16.51 -37.93 -14.42
CA GLY A 168 -15.09 -38.22 -14.23
C GLY A 168 -14.22 -37.88 -15.45
N PHE A 169 -14.68 -36.95 -16.30
CA PHE A 169 -13.89 -36.43 -17.42
C PHE A 169 -12.96 -35.33 -16.89
N ASP A 170 -11.67 -35.64 -16.85
CA ASP A 170 -10.61 -34.87 -16.20
C ASP A 170 -10.18 -33.68 -17.08
N GLU A 171 -10.73 -32.49 -16.83
CA GLU A 171 -10.04 -31.24 -17.14
C GLU A 171 -9.26 -30.82 -15.90
N SER A 172 -7.96 -30.60 -16.08
CA SER A 172 -6.88 -30.62 -15.09
C SER A 172 -6.92 -29.60 -13.95
N ASP A 173 -8.07 -28.99 -13.63
CA ASP A 173 -8.25 -27.97 -12.58
C ASP A 173 -9.42 -28.27 -11.61
N VAL A 174 -9.76 -29.55 -11.43
CA VAL A 174 -10.91 -30.06 -10.64
C VAL A 174 -11.01 -29.53 -9.19
N VAL A 175 -9.90 -29.18 -8.54
CA VAL A 175 -9.91 -28.78 -7.11
C VAL A 175 -10.60 -27.43 -6.89
N LEU A 176 -10.52 -26.50 -7.85
CA LEU A 176 -11.18 -25.21 -7.74
C LEU A 176 -12.69 -25.37 -7.93
N PHE A 177 -13.08 -26.11 -8.98
CA PHE A 177 -14.48 -26.32 -9.34
C PHE A 177 -15.29 -27.08 -8.29
N GLN A 178 -14.65 -27.94 -7.48
CA GLN A 178 -15.33 -28.63 -6.38
C GLN A 178 -15.91 -27.68 -5.33
N ASN A 179 -15.24 -26.55 -5.06
CA ASN A 179 -15.73 -25.58 -4.08
C ASN A 179 -16.99 -24.84 -4.56
N TYR A 180 -17.16 -24.65 -5.87
CA TYR A 180 -18.36 -24.00 -6.42
C TYR A 180 -19.48 -25.00 -6.72
N ALA A 181 -19.14 -26.29 -6.90
CA ALA A 181 -20.05 -27.37 -7.29
C ALA A 181 -20.81 -28.02 -6.14
N ASP A 182 -20.28 -28.05 -4.92
CA ASP A 182 -20.96 -28.58 -3.73
C ASP A 182 -21.79 -27.48 -3.06
N VAL A 183 -22.94 -27.16 -3.67
CA VAL A 183 -23.78 -26.04 -3.22
C VAL A 183 -24.50 -26.33 -1.91
N ASP A 184 -24.70 -27.61 -1.56
CA ASP A 184 -25.29 -28.02 -0.28
C ASP A 184 -24.25 -28.27 0.83
N HIS A 185 -22.96 -28.14 0.51
CA HIS A 185 -21.81 -28.29 1.41
C HIS A 185 -21.75 -29.67 2.07
N SER A 186 -22.21 -30.71 1.38
CA SER A 186 -22.19 -32.09 1.88
C SER A 186 -20.80 -32.74 1.85
N GLY A 187 -19.84 -32.10 1.18
CA GLY A 187 -18.51 -32.62 0.87
C GLY A 187 -18.50 -33.55 -0.35
N SER A 188 -19.58 -33.61 -1.12
CA SER A 188 -19.70 -34.45 -2.31
C SER A 188 -20.60 -33.83 -3.36
N ILE A 189 -20.16 -33.82 -4.62
CA ILE A 189 -20.99 -33.37 -5.74
C ILE A 189 -22.05 -34.43 -6.04
N SER A 190 -23.33 -34.06 -5.94
CA SER A 190 -24.49 -34.95 -6.04
C SER A 190 -25.57 -34.47 -7.02
N LEU A 191 -26.62 -35.26 -7.20
CA LEU A 191 -27.80 -34.87 -7.98
C LEU A 191 -28.54 -33.65 -7.41
N VAL A 192 -28.42 -33.41 -6.10
CA VAL A 192 -29.02 -32.23 -5.44
C VAL A 192 -28.33 -30.96 -5.95
N ASP A 193 -27.01 -31.01 -6.07
CA ASP A 193 -26.22 -29.88 -6.56
C ASP A 193 -26.50 -29.59 -8.03
N ILE A 194 -26.57 -30.63 -8.87
CA ILE A 194 -26.95 -30.49 -10.29
C ILE A 194 -28.33 -29.85 -10.43
N LEU A 195 -29.28 -30.27 -9.60
CA LEU A 195 -30.63 -29.73 -9.64
C LEU A 195 -30.65 -28.25 -9.26
N TYR A 196 -29.81 -27.82 -8.32
CA TYR A 196 -29.71 -26.41 -7.94
C TYR A 196 -29.21 -25.54 -9.09
N VAL A 197 -28.11 -25.93 -9.76
CA VAL A 197 -27.57 -25.19 -10.90
C VAL A 197 -28.62 -25.11 -12.02
N PHE A 198 -29.30 -26.23 -12.32
CA PHE A 198 -30.40 -26.26 -13.29
C PHE A 198 -31.56 -25.33 -12.94
N GLN A 199 -31.97 -25.28 -11.67
CA GLN A 199 -33.03 -24.38 -11.22
C GLN A 199 -32.64 -22.91 -11.32
N LYS A 200 -31.35 -22.57 -11.17
CA LYS A 200 -30.85 -21.21 -11.30
C LYS A 200 -30.90 -20.70 -12.73
N ILE A 201 -30.54 -21.54 -13.69
CA ILE A 201 -30.55 -21.20 -15.12
C ILE A 201 -31.97 -21.09 -15.68
N CYS A 202 -32.90 -21.88 -15.15
CA CYS A 202 -34.28 -21.93 -15.65
C CYS A 202 -35.19 -20.80 -15.12
N LYS A 203 -34.69 -19.89 -14.30
CA LYS A 203 -35.43 -18.74 -13.75
C LYS A 203 -35.14 -17.46 -14.53
#